data_AF-X1DTN6-F1
#
_entry.id   AF-X1DTN6-F1
#
_cell.length_a   1.000
_cell.length_b   1.000
_cell.length_c   1.000
_cell.angle_alpha   90.00
_cell.angle_beta   90.00
_cell.angle_gamma   90.00
#
_symmetry.space_group_name_H-M   'P 1'
#
loop_
_entity.id
_entity.type
_entity.pdbx_description
1 polymer ?
#
loop_
_entity_poly.entity_id
_entity_poly.type
_entity_poly.pdbx_seq_one_letter_code
_entity_poly.pdbx_strand_id
1 'polypeptide(L)'
;ESHNVGHGIVITKKMENSVEFYYFATTRHNAKIRSLYLNNLDICESFIKYFNDHATDLREQSFSERFYVPDGNDQGLLISSEFQKHCSDVSIKAQAKHLSNMLEFYQLTRCEIQCVERLIVGDTCKQIANSLCRSPRTIEKHILNINQKTNSKTLYQALIKLIY
;
A
#
# COMPACT_ATOMS: atom_id res chain seq x y z
N GLU A 1 12.06 -5.87 12.10
CA GLU A 1 11.12 -5.56 13.20
C GLU A 1 10.03 -4.64 12.70
N SER A 2 8.75 -4.89 13.00
CA SER A 2 7.67 -4.02 12.54
C SER A 2 7.44 -2.90 13.55
N HIS A 3 7.83 -1.67 13.22
CA HIS A 3 7.50 -0.50 14.04
C HIS A 3 5.99 -0.45 14.29
N ASN A 4 5.58 -0.31 15.56
CA ASN A 4 4.19 -0.34 16.00
C ASN A 4 3.46 0.99 15.68
N VAL A 5 3.43 1.35 14.40
CA VAL A 5 2.69 2.51 13.87
C VAL A 5 1.61 1.96 12.93
N GLY A 6 0.39 2.51 13.01
CA GLY A 6 -0.73 2.01 12.20
C GLY A 6 -1.83 3.01 11.87
N HIS A 7 -1.96 4.09 12.63
CA HIS A 7 -2.99 5.11 12.39
C HIS A 7 -2.39 6.49 12.50
N GLY A 8 -2.76 7.39 11.59
CA GLY A 8 -2.29 8.75 11.62
C GLY A 8 -2.88 9.60 10.51
N ILE A 9 -2.50 10.88 10.51
CA ILE A 9 -2.72 11.82 9.42
C ILE A 9 -1.38 12.45 9.04
N VAL A 10 -1.32 12.99 7.82
CA VAL A 10 -0.20 13.80 7.35
C VAL A 10 -0.75 15.16 6.97
N ILE A 11 -0.19 16.21 7.56
CA ILE A 11 -0.47 17.59 7.15
C ILE A 11 0.66 18.00 6.20
N THR A 12 0.27 18.37 4.97
CA THR A 12 1.20 18.73 3.91
C THR A 12 1.14 20.24 3.68
N LYS A 13 2.28 20.92 3.82
CA LYS A 13 2.38 22.36 3.57
C LYS A 13 3.28 22.61 2.37
N LYS A 14 2.71 23.26 1.35
CA LYS A 14 3.47 23.69 0.17
C LYS A 14 4.14 25.02 0.48
N MET A 15 5.46 25.05 0.32
CA MET A 15 6.29 26.25 0.39
C MET A 15 6.69 26.66 -1.03
N GLU A 16 7.42 27.77 -1.16
CA GLU A 16 7.88 28.25 -2.46
C GLU A 16 8.78 27.23 -3.19
N ASN A 17 9.74 26.63 -2.46
CA ASN A 17 10.76 25.72 -3.02
C ASN A 17 10.77 24.34 -2.36
N SER A 18 9.79 24.03 -1.52
CA SER A 18 9.74 22.77 -0.79
C SER A 18 8.32 22.36 -0.47
N VAL A 19 8.17 21.10 -0.06
CA VAL A 19 6.95 20.59 0.55
C VAL A 19 7.32 20.01 1.89
N GLU A 20 6.67 20.48 2.94
CA GLU A 20 6.87 19.98 4.30
C GLU A 20 5.74 19.00 4.64
N PHE A 21 6.12 17.88 5.26
CA PHE A 21 5.19 16.83 5.67
C PHE A 21 5.26 16.63 7.19
N TYR A 22 4.14 16.84 7.87
CA TYR A 22 4.02 16.70 9.31
C TYR A 22 3.19 15.46 9.63
N TYR A 23 3.85 14.42 10.16
CA TYR A 23 3.24 13.14 10.45
C TYR A 23 2.74 13.08 11.90
N PHE A 24 1.43 12.92 12.07
CA PHE A 24 0.81 12.66 13.37
C PHE A 24 0.33 11.21 13.38
N ALA A 25 1.04 10.33 14.09
CA ALA A 25 0.77 8.90 14.06
C ALA A 25 0.79 8.26 15.45
N THR A 26 0.10 7.13 15.56
CA THR A 26 -0.02 6.31 16.77
C THR A 26 0.04 4.82 16.44
N THR A 27 -0.07 4.00 17.47
CA THR A 27 -0.02 2.55 17.39
C THR A 27 -1.22 1.93 16.67
N ARG A 28 -1.05 0.69 16.21
CA ARG A 28 -2.06 -0.07 15.45
C ARG A 28 -3.35 -0.33 16.22
N HIS A 29 -3.34 -0.16 17.54
CA HIS A 29 -4.50 -0.43 18.40
C HIS A 29 -5.33 0.82 18.71
N ASN A 30 -4.92 2.00 18.22
CA ASN A 30 -5.58 3.26 18.53
C ASN A 30 -6.25 3.91 17.29
N ALA A 31 -7.16 3.18 16.65
CA ALA A 31 -7.87 3.64 15.45
C ALA A 31 -8.72 4.89 15.68
N LYS A 32 -9.17 5.11 16.93
CA LYS A 32 -9.99 6.27 17.32
C LYS A 32 -9.24 7.60 17.22
N ILE A 33 -7.90 7.57 17.22
CA ILE A 33 -7.09 8.79 17.15
C ILE A 33 -7.33 9.59 15.87
N ARG A 34 -7.70 8.94 14.75
CA ARG A 34 -7.90 9.65 13.47
C ARG A 34 -9.00 10.69 13.56
N SER A 35 -10.11 10.34 14.20
CA SER A 35 -11.20 11.30 14.42
C SER A 35 -10.77 12.42 15.35
N LEU A 36 -9.92 12.14 16.33
CA LEU A 36 -9.38 13.16 17.23
C LEU A 36 -8.50 14.15 16.45
N TYR A 37 -7.59 13.69 15.60
CA TYR A 37 -6.77 14.58 14.77
C TYR A 37 -7.62 15.39 13.77
N LEU A 38 -8.56 14.76 13.07
CA LEU A 38 -9.42 15.44 12.09
C LEU A 38 -10.34 16.49 12.72
N ASN A 39 -10.80 16.26 13.95
CA ASN A 39 -11.68 17.20 14.66
C ASN A 39 -10.90 18.31 15.38
N ASN A 40 -9.57 18.19 15.51
CA ASN A 40 -8.71 19.14 16.23
C ASN A 40 -7.49 19.51 15.38
N LEU A 41 -7.72 19.79 14.09
CA LEU A 41 -6.64 20.17 13.16
C LEU A 41 -5.95 21.48 13.58
N ASP A 42 -6.69 22.38 14.22
CA ASP A 42 -6.18 23.61 14.84
C ASP A 42 -5.11 23.35 15.91
N ILE A 43 -5.29 22.30 16.72
CA ILE A 43 -4.30 21.86 17.70
C ILE A 43 -3.06 21.31 16.99
N CYS A 44 -3.24 20.49 15.95
CA CYS A 44 -2.12 20.00 15.13
C CYS A 44 -1.35 21.16 14.50
N GLU A 45 -2.02 22.17 13.94
CA GLU A 45 -1.42 23.36 13.36
C GLU A 45 -0.66 24.20 14.41
N SER A 46 -1.25 24.37 15.60
CA SER A 46 -0.61 25.06 16.72
C SER A 46 0.64 24.33 17.19
N PHE A 47 0.59 22.99 17.23
CA PHE A 47 1.76 22.16 17.53
C PHE A 47 2.84 22.30 16.46
N ILE A 48 2.48 22.31 15.16
CA ILE A 48 3.45 22.51 14.07
C ILE A 48 4.17 23.84 14.25
N LYS A 49 3.44 24.92 14.55
CA LYS A 49 4.04 26.23 14.81
C LYS A 49 5.00 26.17 16.00
N TYR A 50 4.53 25.64 17.14
CA TYR A 50 5.35 25.49 18.33
C TYR A 50 6.62 24.67 18.05
N PHE A 51 6.48 23.52 17.37
CA PHE A 51 7.59 22.66 17.00
C PHE A 51 8.59 23.40 16.12
N ASN A 52 8.14 24.12 15.09
CA ASN A 52 9.03 24.87 14.21
C ASN A 52 9.78 26.00 14.92
N ASP A 53 9.14 26.65 15.90
CA ASP A 53 9.73 27.73 16.69
C ASP A 53 10.78 27.21 17.70
N HIS A 54 10.63 25.97 18.20
CA HIS A 54 11.46 25.44 19.29
C HIS A 54 12.43 24.33 18.88
N ALA A 55 12.24 23.72 17.70
CA ALA A 55 13.07 22.62 17.22
C ALA A 55 14.17 23.08 16.25
N THR A 56 14.55 24.36 16.27
CA THR A 56 15.56 24.94 15.36
C THR A 56 16.84 24.12 15.34
N ASP A 57 17.39 23.77 16.50
CA ASP A 57 18.63 22.99 16.62
C ASP A 57 18.51 21.61 15.96
N LEU A 58 17.40 20.90 16.19
CA LEU A 58 17.13 19.59 15.58
C LEU A 58 16.98 19.69 14.06
N ARG A 59 16.35 20.78 13.59
CA ARG A 59 16.20 21.03 12.16
C ARG A 59 17.55 21.29 11.52
N GLU A 60 18.38 22.15 12.09
CA GLU A 60 19.72 22.43 11.60
C GLU A 60 20.57 21.16 11.52
N GLN A 61 20.56 20.33 12.58
CA GLN A 61 21.24 19.04 12.57
C GLN A 61 20.69 18.14 11.45
N SER A 62 19.37 18.01 11.31
CA SER A 62 18.76 17.18 10.27
C SER A 62 19.09 17.66 8.85
N PHE A 63 19.24 18.98 8.65
CA PHE A 63 19.66 19.54 7.36
C PHE A 63 21.11 19.23 7.04
N SER A 64 22.00 19.20 8.05
CA SER A 64 23.40 18.82 7.86
C SER A 64 23.56 17.35 7.47
N GLU A 65 22.63 16.49 7.92
CA GLU A 65 22.62 15.05 7.65
C GLU A 65 21.62 14.65 6.54
N ARG A 66 21.13 15.63 5.74
CA ARG A 66 20.06 15.37 4.77
C ARG A 66 20.49 14.38 3.69
N PHE A 67 19.58 13.49 3.31
CA PHE A 67 19.74 12.67 2.14
C PHE A 67 19.56 13.51 0.88
N TYR A 68 20.58 13.53 0.04
CA TYR A 68 20.48 14.09 -1.30
C TYR A 68 19.96 13.01 -2.24
N VAL A 69 18.74 13.20 -2.73
CA VAL A 69 18.27 12.45 -3.89
C VAL A 69 18.84 13.17 -5.11
N PRO A 70 19.72 12.55 -5.91
CA PRO A 70 20.25 13.19 -7.09
C PRO A 70 19.09 13.57 -8.03
N ASP A 71 19.13 14.76 -8.60
CA ASP A 71 18.24 15.14 -9.69
C ASP A 71 18.41 14.11 -10.81
N GLY A 72 17.37 13.31 -11.04
CA GLY A 72 17.42 12.20 -11.96
C GLY A 72 17.66 12.69 -13.39
N ASN A 73 18.85 12.42 -13.93
CA ASN A 73 18.85 11.77 -15.23
C ASN A 73 18.20 10.40 -15.02
N ASP A 74 17.27 10.03 -15.89
CA ASP A 74 16.48 8.77 -15.94
C ASP A 74 17.30 7.46 -16.03
N GLN A 75 18.49 7.40 -15.43
CA GLN A 75 19.13 6.14 -15.11
C GLN A 75 18.54 5.70 -13.78
N GLY A 76 17.41 4.99 -13.88
CA GLY A 76 16.68 4.43 -12.73
C GLY A 76 17.64 3.89 -11.68
N LEU A 77 17.32 4.13 -10.40
CA LEU A 77 18.11 3.71 -9.24
C LEU A 77 18.86 2.42 -9.59
N LEU A 78 20.19 2.49 -9.63
CA LEU A 78 21.03 1.30 -9.71
C LEU A 78 20.89 0.57 -8.38
N ILE A 79 19.76 -0.11 -8.22
CA ILE A 79 19.51 -1.06 -7.16
C ILE A 79 20.55 -2.16 -7.36
N SER A 80 21.40 -2.39 -6.37
CA SER A 80 22.35 -3.49 -6.44
C SER A 80 21.60 -4.79 -6.73
N SER A 81 22.18 -5.65 -7.57
CA SER A 81 21.56 -6.94 -7.92
C SER A 81 21.20 -7.77 -6.68
N GLU A 82 21.94 -7.61 -5.58
CA GLU A 82 21.66 -8.21 -4.28
C GLU A 82 20.42 -7.63 -3.60
N PHE A 83 20.23 -6.30 -3.62
CA PHE A 83 19.03 -5.67 -3.07
C PHE A 83 17.81 -6.01 -3.92
N GLN A 84 17.95 -6.05 -5.24
CA GLN A 84 16.87 -6.47 -6.14
C GLN A 84 16.47 -7.93 -5.89
N LYS A 85 17.45 -8.82 -5.69
CA LYS A 85 17.22 -10.23 -5.34
C LYS A 85 16.57 -10.38 -3.96
N HIS A 86 17.02 -9.59 -2.98
CA HIS A 86 16.44 -9.61 -1.63
C HIS A 86 14.98 -9.10 -1.65
N CYS A 87 14.70 -8.01 -2.37
CA CYS A 87 13.34 -7.52 -2.56
C CYS A 87 12.45 -8.53 -3.29
N SER A 88 12.96 -9.22 -4.32
CA SER A 88 12.20 -10.28 -4.98
C SER A 88 11.93 -11.46 -4.04
N ASP A 89 12.91 -11.89 -3.25
CA ASP A 89 12.75 -13.03 -2.33
C ASP A 89 11.75 -12.72 -1.19
N VAL A 90 11.77 -11.49 -0.68
CA VAL A 90 10.80 -11.01 0.32
C VAL A 90 9.41 -10.89 -0.29
N SER A 91 9.29 -10.34 -1.51
CA SER A 91 8.03 -10.19 -2.22
C SER A 91 7.40 -11.55 -2.57
N ILE A 92 8.20 -12.52 -3.02
CA ILE A 92 7.73 -13.88 -3.35
C ILE A 92 7.24 -14.61 -2.09
N LYS A 93 7.97 -14.51 -0.96
CA LYS A 93 7.54 -15.14 0.30
C LYS A 93 6.28 -14.49 0.89
N ALA A 94 6.15 -13.17 0.79
CA ALA A 94 4.95 -12.45 1.21
C ALA A 94 3.73 -12.80 0.33
N GLN A 95 3.92 -12.85 -0.99
CA GLN A 95 2.89 -13.27 -1.94
C GLN A 95 2.46 -14.72 -1.74
N ALA A 96 3.41 -15.65 -1.53
CA ALA A 96 3.10 -17.05 -1.29
C ALA A 96 2.29 -17.26 0.01
N LYS A 97 2.63 -16.55 1.09
CA LYS A 97 1.87 -16.62 2.35
C LYS A 97 0.46 -16.05 2.20
N HIS A 98 0.34 -14.92 1.49
CA HIS A 98 -0.95 -14.31 1.19
C HIS A 98 -1.82 -15.23 0.32
N LEU A 99 -1.24 -15.90 -0.68
CA LEU A 99 -1.90 -16.89 -1.53
C LEU A 99 -2.45 -18.08 -0.73
N SER A 100 -1.65 -18.62 0.18
CA SER A 100 -2.06 -19.71 1.07
C SER A 100 -3.22 -19.30 1.99
N ASN A 101 -3.17 -18.09 2.55
CA ASN A 101 -4.26 -17.58 3.38
C ASN A 101 -5.56 -17.39 2.57
N MET A 102 -5.45 -17.00 1.30
CA MET A 102 -6.59 -16.81 0.39
C MET A 102 -7.25 -18.14 0.00
N LEU A 103 -6.44 -19.19 -0.20
CA LEU A 103 -6.91 -20.57 -0.39
C LEU A 103 -7.71 -21.05 0.83
N GLU A 104 -7.22 -20.82 2.04
CA GLU A 104 -7.82 -21.34 3.27
C GLU A 104 -9.03 -20.53 3.74
N PHE A 105 -8.95 -19.20 3.74
CA PHE A 105 -9.99 -18.34 4.32
C PHE A 105 -11.23 -18.22 3.43
N TYR A 106 -11.04 -17.98 2.13
CA TYR A 106 -12.14 -17.82 1.17
C TYR A 106 -12.44 -19.10 0.38
N GLN A 107 -11.69 -20.18 0.62
CA GLN A 107 -11.85 -21.46 -0.10
C GLN A 107 -11.77 -21.30 -1.62
N LEU A 108 -10.93 -20.37 -2.09
CA LEU A 108 -10.72 -20.17 -3.52
C LEU A 108 -10.01 -21.40 -4.12
N THR A 109 -10.35 -21.72 -5.35
CA THR A 109 -9.62 -22.74 -6.13
C THR A 109 -8.38 -22.12 -6.76
N ARG A 110 -7.44 -22.97 -7.20
CA ARG A 110 -6.24 -22.52 -7.94
C ARG A 110 -6.60 -21.72 -9.19
N CYS A 111 -7.63 -22.13 -9.94
CA CYS A 111 -8.08 -21.41 -11.13
C CYS A 111 -8.67 -20.04 -10.79
N GLU A 112 -9.43 -19.94 -9.70
CA GLU A 112 -10.00 -18.67 -9.24
C GLU A 112 -8.89 -17.71 -8.79
N ILE A 113 -7.86 -18.21 -8.11
CA ILE A 113 -6.68 -17.43 -7.76
C ILE A 113 -5.95 -16.91 -8.99
N GLN A 114 -5.70 -17.75 -9.98
CA GLN A 114 -5.07 -17.33 -11.24
C GLN A 114 -5.88 -16.24 -11.95
N CYS A 115 -7.21 -16.29 -11.84
CA CYS A 115 -8.06 -15.21 -12.33
C CYS A 115 -7.85 -13.93 -11.50
N VAL A 116 -7.84 -14.01 -10.16
CA VAL A 116 -7.60 -12.86 -9.27
C VAL A 116 -6.25 -12.19 -9.56
N GLU A 117 -5.17 -12.96 -9.66
CA GLU A 117 -3.82 -12.45 -9.96
C GLU A 117 -3.81 -11.62 -11.24
N ARG A 118 -4.49 -12.09 -12.29
CA ARG A 118 -4.59 -11.39 -13.57
C ARG A 118 -5.53 -10.19 -13.55
N LEU A 119 -6.61 -10.26 -12.76
CA LEU A 119 -7.54 -9.14 -12.59
C LEU A 119 -6.89 -7.98 -11.83
N ILE A 120 -5.98 -8.27 -10.88
CA ILE A 120 -5.22 -7.25 -10.15
C ILE A 120 -4.33 -6.43 -11.09
N VAL A 121 -3.73 -7.06 -12.09
CA VAL A 121 -2.91 -6.36 -13.11
C VAL A 121 -3.74 -5.74 -14.23
N GLY A 122 -5.07 -5.86 -14.20
CA GLY A 122 -5.99 -5.21 -15.14
C GLY A 122 -6.32 -6.02 -16.40
N ASP A 123 -6.01 -7.32 -16.44
CA ASP A 123 -6.40 -8.16 -17.58
C ASP A 123 -7.93 -8.26 -17.70
N THR A 124 -8.45 -8.13 -18.92
CA THR A 124 -9.85 -8.38 -19.23
C THR A 124 -10.17 -9.88 -19.24
N CYS A 125 -11.44 -10.27 -19.08
CA CYS A 125 -11.86 -11.68 -19.13
C CYS A 125 -11.39 -12.41 -20.40
N LYS A 126 -11.31 -11.71 -21.54
CA LYS A 126 -10.79 -12.27 -22.80
C LYS A 126 -9.29 -12.54 -22.73
N GLN A 127 -8.50 -11.62 -22.15
CA GLN A 127 -7.06 -11.81 -21.97
C GLN A 127 -6.75 -12.95 -21.00
N ILE A 128 -7.50 -13.02 -19.88
CA ILE A 128 -7.38 -14.12 -18.91
C ILE A 128 -7.74 -15.46 -19.56
N ALA A 129 -8.83 -15.50 -20.31
CA ALA A 129 -9.28 -16.70 -21.03
C ALA A 129 -8.20 -17.21 -21.98
N ASN A 130 -7.60 -16.32 -22.77
CA ASN A 130 -6.50 -16.65 -23.66
C ASN A 130 -5.28 -17.17 -22.88
N SER A 131 -4.92 -16.50 -21.79
CA SER A 131 -3.74 -16.90 -21.01
C SER A 131 -3.90 -18.21 -20.25
N LEU A 132 -5.11 -18.57 -19.85
CA LEU A 132 -5.39 -19.80 -19.12
C LEU A 132 -5.86 -20.93 -20.04
N CYS A 133 -5.90 -20.72 -21.36
CA CYS A 133 -6.46 -21.65 -22.35
C CYS A 133 -7.89 -22.10 -21.97
N ARG A 134 -8.76 -21.12 -21.70
CA ARG A 134 -10.17 -21.31 -21.30
C ARG A 134 -11.09 -20.42 -22.14
N SER A 135 -12.39 -20.69 -22.08
CA SER A 135 -13.38 -19.80 -22.70
C SER A 135 -13.62 -18.55 -21.82
N PRO A 136 -13.92 -17.38 -22.41
CA PRO A 136 -14.32 -16.19 -21.64
C PRO A 136 -15.48 -16.45 -20.67
N ARG A 137 -16.46 -17.26 -21.07
CA ARG A 137 -17.57 -17.68 -20.20
C ARG A 137 -17.11 -18.46 -18.96
N THR A 138 -16.04 -19.26 -19.10
CA THR A 138 -15.45 -19.97 -17.97
C THR A 138 -14.81 -19.00 -16.97
N ILE A 139 -14.14 -17.95 -17.46
CA ILE A 139 -13.53 -16.92 -16.62
C ILE A 139 -14.61 -16.09 -15.91
N GLU A 140 -15.67 -15.70 -16.61
CA GLU A 140 -16.82 -15.00 -16.01
C GLU A 140 -17.45 -15.82 -14.88
N LYS A 141 -17.57 -17.14 -15.06
CA LYS A 141 -18.03 -18.04 -14.01
C LYS A 141 -17.07 -18.08 -12.81
N HIS A 142 -15.76 -18.12 -13.04
CA HIS A 142 -14.77 -18.03 -11.96
C HIS A 142 -14.90 -16.70 -11.19
N ILE A 143 -15.09 -15.58 -11.89
CA ILE A 143 -15.30 -14.27 -11.26
C ILE A 143 -16.58 -14.25 -10.43
N LEU A 144 -17.67 -14.85 -10.93
CA LEU A 144 -18.91 -14.99 -10.18
C LEU A 144 -18.70 -15.80 -8.91
N ASN A 145 -18.00 -16.93 -8.99
CA ASN A 145 -17.68 -17.74 -7.83
C ASN A 145 -16.82 -16.99 -6.81
N ILE A 146 -15.82 -16.21 -7.27
CA ILE A 146 -14.99 -15.36 -6.40
C ILE A 146 -15.86 -14.36 -5.65
N ASN A 147 -16.80 -13.69 -6.34
CA ASN A 147 -17.73 -12.76 -5.71
C ASN A 147 -18.61 -13.45 -4.66
N GLN A 148 -19.11 -14.65 -4.96
CA GLN A 148 -19.91 -15.44 -4.01
C GLN A 148 -19.09 -15.84 -2.77
N LYS A 149 -17.88 -16.38 -2.98
CA LYS A 149 -16.98 -16.82 -1.89
C LYS A 149 -16.49 -15.68 -1.01
N THR A 150 -16.32 -14.48 -1.58
CA THR A 150 -15.93 -13.28 -0.83
C THR A 150 -17.13 -12.49 -0.28
N ASN A 151 -18.36 -12.95 -0.52
CA ASN A 151 -19.60 -12.24 -0.21
C ASN A 151 -19.58 -10.78 -0.72
N SER A 152 -19.29 -10.61 -2.01
CA SER A 152 -19.10 -9.32 -2.66
C SER A 152 -20.10 -9.13 -3.80
N LYS A 153 -20.62 -7.91 -3.96
CA LYS A 153 -21.59 -7.56 -5.00
C LYS A 153 -20.91 -7.19 -6.32
N THR A 154 -19.67 -6.72 -6.26
CA THR A 154 -18.88 -6.31 -7.41
C THR A 154 -17.51 -6.94 -7.37
N LEU A 155 -16.92 -7.14 -8.55
CA LEU A 155 -15.54 -7.61 -8.68
C LEU A 155 -14.57 -6.71 -7.91
N TYR A 156 -14.75 -5.39 -7.97
CA TYR A 156 -13.90 -4.44 -7.27
C TYR A 156 -13.93 -4.65 -5.74
N GLN A 157 -15.12 -4.89 -5.18
CA GLN A 157 -15.26 -5.19 -3.74
C GLN A 157 -14.57 -6.51 -3.37
N ALA A 158 -14.67 -7.52 -4.23
CA ALA A 158 -13.96 -8.78 -4.02
C ALA A 158 -12.44 -8.55 -4.04
N LEU A 159 -11.91 -7.83 -5.03
CA LEU A 159 -10.48 -7.56 -5.14
C LEU A 159 -9.94 -6.77 -3.93
N ILE A 160 -10.68 -5.78 -3.41
CA ILE A 160 -10.25 -5.06 -2.19
C ILE A 160 -10.08 -6.03 -1.01
N LYS A 161 -11.08 -6.88 -0.73
CA LYS A 161 -11.02 -7.85 0.39
C LYS A 161 -9.95 -8.93 0.22
N LEU A 162 -9.52 -9.12 -1.02
CA LEU A 162 -8.50 -10.09 -1.40
C LEU A 162 -7.10 -9.47 -1.42
N ILE A 163 -6.96 -8.14 -1.35
CA ILE A 163 -5.66 -7.44 -1.34
C ILE A 163 -5.35 -6.88 0.06
N TYR A 164 -6.38 -6.48 0.81
CA TYR A 164 -6.30 -5.83 2.11
C TYR A 164 -6.99 -6.66 3.20
#